data_AF-A0A0R3QJ04-F1
#
_entry.id   AF-A0A0R3QJ04-F1
#
_cell.length_a   1.000
_cell.length_b   1.000
_cell.length_c   1.000
_cell.angle_alpha   90.00
_cell.angle_beta   90.00
_cell.angle_gamma   90.00
#
_symmetry.space_group_name_H-M   'P 1'
#
loop_
_entity.id
_entity.type
_entity.pdbx_description
1 polymer ?
#
loop_
_entity_poly.entity_id
_entity_poly.type
_entity_poly.pdbx_seq_one_letter_code
_entity_poly.pdbx_strand_id
1 'polypeptide(L)' 'LAEPEPVMPVYKHPRKNWRLKQGATPQWYKSRNGVRTKALSGAARVARYRPHKVS' A
#
# COMPACT_ATOMS: atom_id res chain seq x y z
N LEU A 1 25.53 -20.01 47.11
CA LEU A 1 24.36 -19.51 46.35
C LEU A 1 24.91 -18.84 45.11
N ALA A 2 24.70 -19.42 43.92
CA ALA A 2 25.23 -18.89 42.67
C ALA A 2 24.55 -17.55 42.35
N GLU A 3 25.34 -16.53 42.01
CA GLU A 3 24.83 -15.22 41.58
C GLU A 3 24.22 -15.34 40.18
N PRO A 4 23.11 -14.64 39.87
CA PRO A 4 22.50 -14.71 38.55
C PRO A 4 23.38 -14.00 37.51
N GLU A 5 23.82 -14.74 36.50
CA GLU A 5 24.53 -14.22 35.32
C GLU A 5 23.78 -13.02 34.71
N PRO A 6 24.47 -11.91 34.38
CA PRO A 6 23.82 -10.72 33.84
C PRO A 6 23.26 -11.01 32.44
N VAL A 7 21.93 -10.99 32.31
CA VAL A 7 21.25 -11.16 31.02
C VAL A 7 21.49 -9.92 30.15
N MET A 8 22.42 -10.03 29.21
CA MET A 8 22.72 -8.95 28.27
C MET A 8 21.53 -8.70 27.33
N PRO A 9 21.15 -7.44 27.08
CA PRO A 9 20.03 -7.15 26.19
C PRO A 9 20.37 -7.52 24.74
N VAL A 10 19.57 -8.42 24.14
CA VAL A 10 19.68 -8.77 22.72
C VAL A 10 18.97 -7.73 21.87
N TYR A 11 19.70 -7.11 20.94
CA TYR A 11 19.14 -6.14 20.01
C TYR A 11 18.01 -6.74 19.17
N LYS A 12 16.84 -6.10 19.17
CA LYS A 12 15.70 -6.46 18.33
C LYS A 12 15.52 -5.47 17.20
N HIS A 13 15.50 -5.98 15.97
CA HIS A 13 15.35 -5.15 14.79
C HIS A 13 13.97 -4.44 14.76
N PRO A 14 13.90 -3.12 14.50
CA PRO A 14 12.68 -2.32 14.69
C PRO A 14 11.62 -2.49 13.58
N ARG A 15 11.78 -3.44 12.65
CA ARG A 15 10.87 -3.69 11.49
C ARG A 15 10.38 -2.39 10.81
N LYS A 16 11.27 -1.39 10.70
CA LYS A 16 10.90 -0.05 10.22
C LYS A 16 10.77 -0.06 8.71
N ASN A 17 9.56 -0.28 8.21
CA ASN A 17 9.22 -0.20 6.78
C ASN A 17 9.05 1.26 6.32
N TRP A 18 10.09 2.09 6.48
CA TRP A 18 10.03 3.52 6.12
C TRP A 18 9.71 3.73 4.64
N ARG A 19 10.18 2.84 3.75
CA ARG A 19 9.92 2.90 2.31
C ARG A 19 8.43 2.82 1.97
N LEU A 20 7.64 2.02 2.71
CA LEU A 20 6.17 1.99 2.54
C LEU A 20 5.52 3.34 2.87
N LYS A 21 6.16 4.16 3.70
CA LYS A 21 5.68 5.49 4.11
C LYS A 21 6.19 6.63 3.23
N GLN A 22 7.15 6.40 2.33
CA GLN A 22 7.76 7.48 1.51
C GLN A 22 6.96 7.83 0.25
N GLY A 23 6.14 6.92 -0.29
CA GLY A 23 5.56 7.06 -1.64
C GLY A 23 4.08 7.46 -1.69
N ALA A 24 3.58 8.28 -0.75
CA ALA A 24 2.16 8.59 -0.67
C ALA A 24 1.78 9.90 -1.38
N THR A 25 1.71 9.89 -2.71
CA THR A 25 0.94 10.95 -3.40
C THR A 25 -0.53 10.88 -2.96
N PRO A 26 -1.19 12.01 -2.65
CA PRO A 26 -2.58 12.00 -2.22
C PRO A 26 -3.49 11.32 -3.26
N GLN A 27 -4.55 10.66 -2.79
CA GLN A 27 -5.49 9.97 -3.69
C GLN A 27 -6.19 10.97 -4.63
N TRP A 28 -6.55 12.17 -4.13
CA TRP A 28 -7.19 13.21 -4.94
C TRP A 28 -6.32 13.64 -6.13
N TYR A 29 -5.00 13.73 -5.94
CA TYR A 29 -4.06 14.18 -6.98
C TYR A 29 -3.98 13.13 -8.09
N LYS A 30 -3.86 11.85 -7.70
CA LYS A 30 -3.86 10.73 -8.64
C LYS A 30 -5.17 10.63 -9.41
N SER A 31 -6.30 10.88 -8.74
CA SER A 31 -7.62 10.90 -9.37
C SER A 31 -7.73 12.01 -10.41
N ARG A 32 -7.22 13.22 -10.11
CA ARG A 32 -7.23 14.37 -11.04
C ARG A 32 -6.29 14.17 -12.23
N ASN A 33 -5.12 13.60 -12.00
CA ASN A 33 -4.09 13.43 -13.04
C ASN A 33 -4.20 12.10 -13.80
N GLY A 34 -5.28 11.32 -13.60
CA GLY A 34 -5.49 10.05 -14.30
C GLY A 34 -4.50 8.93 -13.93
N VAL A 35 -3.80 9.03 -12.80
CA VAL A 35 -2.83 8.04 -12.37
C VAL A 35 -3.55 6.78 -11.88
N ARG A 36 -3.28 5.64 -12.54
CA ARG A 36 -3.89 4.35 -12.20
C ARG A 36 -3.37 3.84 -10.86
N THR A 37 -4.29 3.59 -9.92
CA THR A 37 -3.96 3.09 -8.56
C THR A 37 -4.38 1.65 -8.31
N LYS A 38 -5.33 1.12 -9.09
CA LYS A 38 -5.95 -0.20 -8.91
C LYS A 38 -6.19 -0.87 -10.26
N ALA A 39 -6.12 -2.20 -10.30
CA ALA A 39 -6.57 -2.98 -11.45
C ALA A 39 -8.12 -2.96 -11.51
N LEU A 40 -8.68 -2.84 -12.71
CA LEU A 40 -10.13 -2.89 -12.91
C LEU A 40 -10.58 -4.35 -13.09
N SER A 41 -11.61 -4.76 -12.35
CA SER A 41 -12.31 -6.03 -12.60
C SER A 41 -13.02 -6.00 -13.96
N GLY A 42 -13.40 -7.18 -14.48
CA GLY A 42 -14.07 -7.29 -15.79
C GLY A 42 -15.35 -6.46 -15.88
N ALA A 43 -16.21 -6.54 -14.86
CA ALA A 43 -17.44 -5.74 -14.77
C ALA A 43 -17.16 -4.23 -14.70
N ALA A 44 -16.12 -3.81 -13.99
CA ALA A 44 -15.74 -2.40 -13.90
C ALA A 44 -15.24 -1.85 -15.25
N ARG A 45 -14.54 -2.66 -16.06
CA ARG A 45 -14.18 -2.28 -17.43
C ARG A 45 -15.41 -2.15 -18.32
N VAL A 46 -16.30 -3.13 -18.25
CA VAL A 46 -17.58 -3.15 -18.96
C VAL A 46 -18.39 -1.87 -18.66
N ALA A 47 -18.54 -1.48 -17.40
CA ALA A 47 -19.23 -0.23 -17.04
C ALA A 47 -18.58 1.05 -17.60
N ARG A 48 -17.25 1.07 -17.83
CA ARG A 48 -16.52 2.26 -18.27
C ARG A 48 -16.37 2.38 -19.79
N TYR A 49 -16.20 1.27 -20.49
CA TYR A 49 -15.71 1.26 -21.88
C TYR A 49 -16.65 0.59 -22.86
N ARG A 50 -17.76 0.01 -22.39
CA ARG A 50 -18.75 -0.50 -23.33
C ARG A 50 -19.29 0.63 -24.20
N PRO A 51 -19.42 0.40 -25.51
CA PRO A 51 -20.16 1.33 -26.35
C PRO A 51 -21.61 1.40 -25.85
N HIS A 52 -22.15 2.61 -25.78
CA HIS A 52 -23.56 2.80 -25.54
C HIS A 52 -24.32 2.14 -26.69
N LYS A 53 -25.36 1.36 -26.38
CA LYS A 53 -26.26 0.88 -27.42
C LYS A 53 -26.93 2.11 -28.00
N VAL A 54 -26.62 2.43 -29.26
CA VAL A 54 -27.40 3.38 -30.04
C VAL A 54 -28.75 2.71 -30.24
N SER A 55 -29.77 3.21 -29.54
CA SER A 55 -31.17 2.83 -29.77
C SER A 55 -31.75 3.65 -30.91
#